data_AF-A0A7R9EKM6-F1
#
_entry.id   AF-A0A7R9EKM6-F1
#
_cell.length_a   1.000
_cell.length_b   1.000
_cell.length_c   1.000
_cell.angle_alpha   90.00
_cell.angle_beta   90.00
_cell.angle_gamma   90.00
#
_symmetry.space_group_name_H-M   'P 1'
#
loop_
_entity.id
_entity.type
_entity.pdbx_description
1 polymer ?
#
loop_
_entity_poly.entity_id
_entity_poly.type
_entity_poly.pdbx_seq_one_letter_code
_entity_poly.pdbx_strand_id
1 'polypeptide(L)'
;LIEAKYFVPTQVKNQLLSELSPVVYIQSGCNTPSQRDAYVQELMKYIPVDSYGACLQNKKLPENMLYPSDGTDSDEFLHFISRYKFALAFENSVCEDYISEKLWRPLAVGSVPIYMGSPSVKANIYINMYLL
;
A
#
# COMPACT_ATOMS: atom_id res chain seq x y z
N LEU A 1 4.03 -14.41 6.17
CA LEU A 1 5.02 -14.24 7.26
C LEU A 1 5.56 -12.82 7.17
N ILE A 2 5.39 -12.02 8.22
CA ILE A 2 5.94 -10.66 8.29
C ILE A 2 7.45 -10.78 8.44
N GLU A 3 8.21 -10.01 7.67
CA GLU A 3 9.65 -9.94 7.84
C GLU A 3 9.97 -9.10 9.08
N ALA A 4 10.50 -9.74 10.12
CA ALA A 4 10.76 -9.10 11.41
C ALA A 4 11.62 -7.83 11.30
N LYS A 5 12.47 -7.74 10.28
CA LYS A 5 13.33 -6.56 10.02
C LYS A 5 12.53 -5.29 9.72
N TYR A 6 11.32 -5.39 9.16
CA TYR A 6 10.47 -4.23 8.84
C TYR A 6 9.40 -3.95 9.88
N PHE A 7 9.20 -4.86 10.85
CA PHE A 7 8.07 -4.79 11.77
C PHE A 7 8.10 -3.52 12.63
N VAL A 8 7.01 -2.74 12.54
CA VAL A 8 6.78 -1.57 13.39
C VAL A 8 5.58 -1.84 14.30
N PRO A 9 5.72 -1.79 15.63
CA PRO A 9 4.62 -2.04 16.55
C PRO A 9 3.46 -1.06 16.34
N THR A 10 2.23 -1.53 16.52
CA THR A 10 1.02 -0.70 16.37
C THR A 10 1.04 0.55 17.25
N GLN A 11 1.62 0.47 18.45
CA GLN A 11 1.80 1.63 19.34
C GLN A 11 2.67 2.71 18.70
N VAL A 12 3.75 2.32 18.01
CA VAL A 12 4.62 3.25 17.27
C VAL A 12 3.86 3.82 16.07
N LYS A 13 3.12 2.98 15.32
CA LYS A 13 2.25 3.47 14.22
C LYS A 13 1.20 4.48 14.69
N ASN A 14 0.67 4.33 15.92
CA ASN A 14 -0.26 5.30 16.51
C ASN A 14 0.40 6.66 16.78
N GLN A 15 1.65 6.66 17.25
CA GLN A 15 2.39 7.90 17.48
C GLN A 15 2.66 8.64 16.18
N LEU A 16 2.95 7.91 15.08
CA LEU A 16 3.22 8.48 13.77
C LEU A 16 1.99 9.16 13.12
N LEU A 17 0.78 9.01 13.68
CA LEU A 17 -0.43 9.67 13.17
C LEU A 17 -0.40 11.20 13.32
N SER A 18 0.54 11.76 14.10
CA SER A 18 0.78 13.21 14.15
C SER A 18 1.40 13.76 12.86
N GLU A 19 2.02 12.90 12.05
CA GLU A 19 2.78 13.30 10.84
C GLU A 19 2.30 12.58 9.57
N LEU A 20 1.84 11.34 9.72
CA LEU A 20 1.40 10.46 8.64
C LEU A 20 -0.11 10.23 8.70
N SER A 21 -0.73 10.15 7.52
CA SER A 21 -2.08 9.61 7.40
C SER A 21 -2.10 8.12 7.80
N PRO A 22 -3.24 7.58 8.29
CA PRO A 22 -3.35 6.15 8.61
C PRO A 22 -3.23 5.23 7.39
N VAL A 23 -3.55 5.77 6.20
CA VAL A 23 -3.60 5.05 4.93
C VAL A 23 -2.58 5.65 3.95
N VAL A 24 -1.85 4.79 3.25
CA VAL A 24 -0.95 5.20 2.16
C VAL A 24 -1.41 4.67 0.80
N TYR A 25 -1.26 5.50 -0.23
CA TYR A 25 -1.45 5.16 -1.64
C TYR A 25 -0.17 5.50 -2.42
N ILE A 26 0.46 4.50 -3.03
CA ILE A 26 1.75 4.69 -3.72
C ILE A 26 1.67 4.09 -5.13
N GLN A 27 1.42 4.93 -6.13
CA GLN A 27 1.24 4.49 -7.53
C GLN A 27 1.95 5.41 -8.53
N SER A 28 2.52 4.82 -9.58
CA SER A 28 3.11 5.52 -10.73
C SER A 28 2.26 5.44 -11.99
N GLY A 29 1.50 4.35 -12.19
CA GLY A 29 0.58 4.20 -13.32
C GLY A 29 -0.80 4.79 -12.99
N CYS A 30 -1.18 5.89 -13.62
CA CYS A 30 -2.47 6.54 -13.39
C CYS A 30 -3.46 6.27 -14.52
N ASN A 31 -4.75 6.58 -14.32
CA ASN A 31 -5.82 6.37 -15.31
C ASN A 31 -5.94 4.90 -15.75
N THR A 32 -5.84 4.00 -14.77
CA THR A 32 -5.87 2.56 -15.03
C THR A 32 -7.32 2.04 -15.21
N PRO A 33 -7.52 0.90 -15.90
CA PRO A 33 -8.85 0.31 -16.09
C PRO A 33 -9.66 0.06 -14.82
N SER A 34 -9.01 -0.18 -13.68
CA SER A 34 -9.69 -0.35 -12.39
C SER A 34 -10.34 0.93 -11.86
N GLN A 35 -10.07 2.10 -12.47
CA GLN A 35 -10.50 3.41 -12.00
C GLN A 35 -10.11 3.70 -10.55
N ARG A 36 -9.05 3.04 -10.06
CA ARG A 36 -8.59 3.14 -8.67
C ARG A 36 -8.33 4.57 -8.22
N ASP A 37 -7.81 5.44 -9.10
CA ASP A 37 -7.51 6.82 -8.75
C ASP A 37 -8.78 7.60 -8.37
N ALA A 38 -9.88 7.39 -9.11
CA ALA A 38 -11.18 8.01 -8.81
C ALA A 38 -11.76 7.50 -7.50
N TYR A 39 -11.64 6.19 -7.23
CA TYR A 39 -12.04 5.61 -5.95
C TYR A 39 -11.25 6.23 -4.79
N VAL A 40 -9.93 6.33 -4.91
CA VAL A 40 -9.08 6.92 -3.86
C VAL A 40 -9.39 8.40 -3.67
N GLN A 41 -9.62 9.15 -4.75
CA GLN A 41 -10.01 10.55 -4.67
C GLN A 41 -11.33 10.75 -3.91
N GLU A 42 -12.31 9.85 -4.06
CA GLU A 42 -13.53 9.87 -3.25
C GLU A 42 -13.26 9.50 -1.79
N LEU A 43 -12.47 8.45 -1.54
CA LEU A 43 -12.09 8.00 -0.19
C LEU A 43 -11.41 9.10 0.62
N MET A 44 -10.54 9.90 -0.03
CA MET A 44 -9.81 11.02 0.57
C MET A 44 -10.72 12.10 1.18
N LYS A 45 -12.01 12.14 0.82
CA LYS A 45 -12.98 13.05 1.42
C LYS A 45 -13.40 12.62 2.83
N TYR A 46 -13.24 11.34 3.18
CA TYR A 46 -13.73 10.76 4.42
C TYR A 46 -12.60 10.31 5.35
N ILE A 47 -11.46 9.89 4.80
CA ILE A 47 -10.31 9.40 5.56
C ILE A 47 -9.04 10.05 5.00
N PRO A 48 -8.12 10.54 5.85
CA PRO A 48 -6.83 11.03 5.38
C PRO A 48 -6.03 9.91 4.70
N VAL A 49 -5.56 10.19 3.49
CA VAL A 49 -4.69 9.30 2.71
C VAL A 49 -3.47 10.08 2.27
N ASP A 50 -2.28 9.55 2.56
CA ASP A 50 -1.05 10.07 1.99
C ASP A 50 -0.79 9.39 0.65
N SER A 51 -0.73 10.19 -0.41
CA SER A 51 -0.55 9.75 -1.78
C SER A 51 0.82 10.15 -2.31
N TYR A 52 1.61 9.14 -2.67
CA TYR A 52 2.96 9.27 -3.22
C TYR A 52 3.03 8.68 -4.63
N GLY A 53 4.10 9.01 -5.36
CA GLY A 53 4.27 8.63 -6.76
C GLY A 53 3.69 9.69 -7.69
N ALA A 54 3.16 9.26 -8.84
CA ALA A 54 2.65 10.17 -9.88
C ALA A 54 1.13 10.41 -9.79
N CYS A 55 0.39 9.54 -9.10
CA CYS A 55 -1.07 9.60 -9.05
C CYS A 55 -1.55 10.31 -7.79
N LEU A 56 -2.48 11.28 -7.94
CA LEU A 56 -3.05 12.18 -6.92
C LEU A 56 -2.02 13.07 -6.19
N GLN A 57 -0.88 12.50 -5.78
CA GLN A 57 0.36 13.16 -5.36
C GLN A 57 0.17 14.34 -4.39
N ASN A 58 -0.54 14.11 -3.28
CA ASN A 58 -0.66 15.12 -2.22
C ASN A 58 0.56 15.17 -1.27
N LYS A 59 1.46 14.18 -1.37
CA LYS A 59 2.73 14.12 -0.63
C LYS A 59 3.87 13.80 -1.60
N LYS A 60 5.07 14.24 -1.23
CA LYS A 60 6.32 13.90 -1.93
C LYS A 60 7.07 12.84 -1.15
N LEU A 61 7.66 11.87 -1.86
CA LEU A 61 8.60 10.95 -1.24
C LEU A 61 9.81 11.76 -0.71
N PRO A 62 10.48 11.29 0.35
CA PRO A 62 11.78 11.83 0.76
C PRO A 62 12.74 11.93 -0.44
N GLU A 63 13.57 12.98 -0.52
CA GLU A 63 14.45 13.21 -1.69
C GLU A 63 15.42 12.05 -1.97
N ASN A 64 15.82 11.34 -0.91
CA ASN A 64 16.69 10.17 -0.98
C ASN A 64 15.93 8.87 -1.31
N MET A 65 14.63 8.93 -1.58
CA MET A 65 13.78 7.76 -1.81
C MET A 65 13.18 7.80 -3.22
N LEU A 66 13.55 6.81 -4.02
CA LEU A 66 13.00 6.63 -5.35
C LEU A 66 11.77 5.72 -5.29
N TYR A 67 10.80 5.99 -6.16
CA TYR A 67 9.73 5.03 -6.43
C TYR A 67 10.35 3.77 -7.07
N PRO A 68 9.95 2.55 -6.69
CA PRO A 68 10.44 1.34 -7.35
C PRO A 68 10.00 1.34 -8.82
N SER A 69 10.91 1.69 -9.72
CA SER A 69 10.62 1.80 -11.16
C SER A 69 10.90 0.51 -11.93
N ASP A 70 11.67 -0.41 -11.34
CA ASP A 70 12.15 -1.65 -11.94
C ASP A 70 11.55 -2.93 -11.32
N GLY A 71 10.60 -2.76 -10.39
CA GLY A 71 9.97 -3.87 -9.68
C GLY A 71 10.74 -4.38 -8.46
N THR A 72 11.88 -3.75 -8.11
CA THR A 72 12.63 -4.09 -6.89
C THR A 72 12.35 -3.07 -5.81
N ASP A 73 11.73 -3.51 -4.71
CA ASP A 73 11.51 -2.65 -3.55
C ASP A 73 12.82 -2.49 -2.75
N SER A 74 13.30 -1.26 -2.58
CA SER A 74 14.47 -0.98 -1.73
C SER A 74 14.12 -1.17 -0.25
N ASP A 75 15.13 -1.48 0.58
CA ASP A 75 14.93 -1.61 2.03
C ASP A 75 14.36 -0.32 2.64
N GLU A 76 14.82 0.85 2.19
CA GLU A 76 14.32 2.15 2.64
C GLU A 76 12.84 2.32 2.29
N PHE A 77 12.43 1.89 1.10
CA PHE A 77 11.02 1.96 0.67
C PHE A 77 10.13 1.00 1.47
N LEU A 78 10.61 -0.19 1.79
CA LEU A 78 9.87 -1.15 2.62
C LEU A 78 9.75 -0.66 4.07
N HIS A 79 10.82 -0.10 4.64
CA HIS A 79 10.78 0.61 5.93
C HIS A 79 9.84 1.81 5.91
N PHE A 80 9.74 2.52 4.79
CA PHE A 80 8.83 3.64 4.65
C PHE A 80 7.38 3.20 4.76
N ILE A 81 6.99 2.14 4.04
CA ILE A 81 5.62 1.60 4.03
C ILE A 81 5.27 0.96 5.37
N SER A 82 6.23 0.33 6.06
CA SER A 82 5.99 -0.36 7.32
C SER A 82 5.48 0.56 8.43
N ARG A 83 5.72 1.87 8.31
CA ARG A 83 5.22 2.90 9.23
C ARG A 83 3.72 3.13 9.16
N TYR A 84 3.09 2.82 8.01
CA TYR A 84 1.65 2.99 7.82
C TYR A 84 0.87 1.85 8.43
N LYS A 85 -0.38 2.12 8.83
CA LYS A 85 -1.28 1.06 9.29
C LYS A 85 -1.86 0.30 8.11
N PHE A 86 -2.32 1.03 7.11
CA PHE A 86 -2.99 0.50 5.93
C PHE A 86 -2.29 0.96 4.65
N ALA A 87 -2.21 0.08 3.67
CA ALA A 87 -1.73 0.40 2.33
C ALA A 87 -2.79 0.02 1.31
N LEU A 88 -3.14 0.95 0.41
CA LEU A 88 -4.05 0.67 -0.69
C LEU A 88 -3.33 -0.16 -1.77
N ALA A 89 -3.61 -1.45 -1.78
CA ALA A 89 -3.06 -2.45 -2.67
C ALA A 89 -3.96 -2.63 -3.90
N PHE A 90 -4.10 -1.57 -4.69
CA PHE A 90 -5.02 -1.55 -5.84
C PHE A 90 -4.30 -1.89 -7.13
N GLU A 91 -4.78 -2.89 -7.86
CA GLU A 91 -4.24 -3.29 -9.16
C GLU A 91 -4.63 -2.32 -10.28
N ASN A 92 -3.86 -2.35 -11.37
CA ASN A 92 -4.17 -1.55 -12.55
C ASN A 92 -5.51 -1.98 -13.19
N SER A 93 -5.85 -3.26 -13.07
CA SER A 93 -7.08 -3.84 -13.60
C SER A 93 -7.66 -4.86 -12.62
N VAL A 94 -8.98 -5.02 -12.64
CA VAL A 94 -9.68 -6.09 -11.92
C VAL A 94 -9.76 -7.28 -12.87
N CYS A 95 -8.85 -8.23 -12.71
CA CYS A 95 -8.71 -9.39 -13.59
C CYS A 95 -8.48 -10.66 -12.78
N GLU A 96 -9.08 -11.78 -13.20
CA GLU A 96 -8.82 -13.08 -12.58
C GLU A 96 -7.32 -13.39 -12.57
N ASP A 97 -6.86 -13.91 -11.43
CA ASP A 97 -5.48 -14.31 -11.15
C ASP A 97 -4.41 -13.20 -11.30
N TYR A 98 -4.82 -11.94 -11.53
CA TYR A 98 -3.91 -10.81 -11.55
C TYR A 98 -3.63 -10.28 -10.14
N ILE A 99 -2.61 -10.83 -9.51
CA ILE A 99 -2.13 -10.45 -8.18
C ILE A 99 -0.65 -10.10 -8.28
N SER A 100 -0.29 -8.87 -7.93
CA SER A 100 1.07 -8.34 -8.05
C SER A 100 1.73 -8.06 -6.69
N GLU A 101 2.93 -7.49 -6.73
CA GLU A 101 3.66 -7.01 -5.55
C GLU A 101 2.85 -6.05 -4.68
N LYS A 102 1.83 -5.36 -5.24
CA LYS A 102 1.00 -4.40 -4.51
C LYS A 102 0.29 -5.03 -3.33
N LEU A 103 -0.16 -6.29 -3.44
CA LEU A 103 -0.75 -7.03 -2.33
C LEU A 103 0.32 -7.52 -1.34
N TRP A 104 1.41 -8.07 -1.85
CA TRP A 104 2.42 -8.76 -1.05
C TRP A 104 3.30 -7.81 -0.24
N ARG A 105 3.64 -6.64 -0.80
CA ARG A 105 4.48 -5.63 -0.19
C ARG A 105 4.01 -5.20 1.21
N PRO A 106 2.76 -4.73 1.41
CA PRO A 106 2.28 -4.37 2.74
C PRO A 106 2.24 -5.57 3.70
N LEU A 107 1.85 -6.76 3.22
CA LEU A 107 1.85 -7.98 4.04
C LEU A 107 3.24 -8.34 4.56
N ALA A 108 4.27 -8.20 3.71
CA ALA A 108 5.66 -8.49 4.08
C ALA A 108 6.17 -7.56 5.18
N VAL A 109 5.74 -6.29 5.19
CA VAL A 109 6.23 -5.25 6.12
C VAL A 109 5.32 -5.02 7.33
N GLY A 110 4.26 -5.81 7.49
CA GLY A 110 3.33 -5.70 8.63
C GLY A 110 2.35 -4.51 8.53
N SER A 111 2.07 -4.03 7.32
CA SER A 111 0.98 -3.10 7.03
C SER A 111 -0.21 -3.86 6.46
N VAL A 112 -1.43 -3.45 6.81
CA VAL A 112 -2.64 -4.17 6.37
C VAL A 112 -3.01 -3.73 4.94
N PRO A 113 -3.03 -4.62 3.94
CA PRO A 113 -3.48 -4.26 2.60
C PRO A 113 -5.00 -4.02 2.57
N ILE A 114 -5.41 -2.92 1.94
CA ILE A 114 -6.78 -2.73 1.45
C ILE A 114 -6.73 -3.02 -0.05
N TYR A 115 -7.26 -4.17 -0.46
CA TYR A 115 -7.03 -4.72 -1.80
C TYR A 115 -8.23 -4.52 -2.75
N MET A 116 -7.92 -4.20 -4.00
CA MET A 116 -8.84 -4.19 -5.14
C MET A 116 -8.08 -4.66 -6.37
N GLY A 117 -8.48 -5.77 -6.97
CA GLY A 117 -7.74 -6.41 -8.05
C GLY A 117 -8.40 -7.73 -8.43
N SER A 118 -7.67 -8.84 -8.37
CA SER A 118 -8.22 -10.15 -8.70
C SER A 118 -9.40 -10.56 -7.81
N PRO A 119 -10.55 -10.98 -8.39
CA PRO A 119 -11.62 -11.63 -7.63
C PRO A 119 -11.17 -12.95 -6.98
N SER A 120 -10.24 -13.70 -7.59
CA SER A 120 -9.65 -14.93 -7.04
C SER A 120 -8.71 -14.71 -5.85
N VAL A 121 -8.48 -13.46 -5.41
CA VAL A 121 -7.57 -13.15 -4.29
C VAL A 121 -7.94 -13.90 -3.01
N LYS A 122 -9.24 -14.16 -2.76
CA LYS A 122 -9.68 -14.92 -1.59
C LYS A 122 -9.05 -16.31 -1.57
N ALA A 123 -9.08 -17.02 -2.70
CA ALA A 123 -8.46 -18.34 -2.84
C ALA A 123 -6.94 -18.31 -2.53
N ASN A 124 -6.27 -17.20 -2.84
CA ASN A 124 -4.84 -17.00 -2.61
C ASN A 124 -4.50 -16.54 -1.18
N ILE A 125 -5.42 -15.86 -0.49
CA ILE A 125 -5.22 -15.29 0.87
C ILE A 125 -5.61 -16.25 2.00
N TYR A 126 -6.43 -17.28 1.75
CA TYR A 126 -6.87 -18.24 2.78
C TYR A 126 -5.74 -18.97 3.54
N ILE A 127 -4.48 -18.79 3.14
CA ILE A 127 -3.32 -19.39 3.80
C ILE A 127 -2.73 -18.50 4.92
N ASN A 128 -3.08 -17.20 5.06
CA ASN A 128 -2.38 -16.34 6.05
C ASN A 128 -3.21 -15.27 6.80
N MET A 129 -4.54 -15.15 6.60
CA MET A 129 -5.32 -14.05 7.20
C MET A 129 -5.97 -14.38 8.57
N TYR A 130 -5.53 -15.43 9.26
CA TYR A 130 -6.02 -15.78 10.61
C TYR A 130 -5.26 -15.12 11.77
N LEU A 131 -4.43 -14.10 11.50
CA LEU A 131 -3.68 -13.38 12.54
C LEU A 131 -3.85 -11.86 12.38
N LEU A 132 -5.06 -11.38 12.65
CA LEU A 132 -5.34 -10.07 13.24
C LEU A 132 -6.45 -10.22 14.26
#